data_AF-A0A955NS80-F1
#
_entry.id   AF-A0A955NS80-F1
#
_cell.length_a   1.000
_cell.length_b   1.000
_cell.length_c   1.000
_cell.angle_alpha   90.00
_cell.angle_beta   90.00
_cell.angle_gamma   90.00
#
_symmetry.space_group_name_H-M   'P 1'
#
loop_
_entity.id
_entity.type
_entity.pdbx_description
1 polymer ?
#
loop_
_entity_poly.entity_id
_entity_poly.type
_entity_poly.pdbx_seq_one_letter_code
_entity_poly.pdbx_strand_id
1 'polypeptide(L)'
;MKKSIPLIALWLMALPAVAEDPGRVYENKLTPLKDPEPILADHPEFFQPIVEVARYEAPTLVQDENADLSVRAWRWSYNARGIVEMPNFIDASKTAIVVVHPWGIDDDNGWISPEPAGVAFNCTPIKNEMGHRQQREVLDPFLNRLRGKVKYVLHSLPGKEDPIRAKIYRSLDLEI
;
A
#
# COMPACT_ATOMS: atom_id res chain seq x y z
N MET A 1 36.83 24.36 -61.53
CA MET A 1 36.36 24.51 -60.13
C MET A 1 35.07 23.72 -59.96
N LYS A 2 35.14 22.50 -59.39
CA LYS A 2 33.97 21.66 -59.10
C LYS A 2 33.37 22.12 -57.76
N LYS A 3 32.12 22.59 -57.76
CA LYS A 3 31.39 22.93 -56.53
C LYS A 3 30.74 21.65 -56.00
N SER A 4 31.22 21.19 -54.85
CA SER A 4 30.62 20.12 -54.06
C SER A 4 29.34 20.61 -53.39
N ILE A 5 28.22 19.91 -53.62
CA ILE A 5 26.94 20.11 -52.94
C ILE A 5 26.94 19.19 -51.71
N PRO A 6 26.70 19.68 -50.48
CA PRO A 6 26.61 18.80 -49.33
C PRO A 6 25.24 18.08 -49.33
N LEU A 7 25.29 16.75 -49.19
CA LEU A 7 24.14 15.90 -49.00
C LEU A 7 23.71 16.02 -47.52
N ILE A 8 22.60 16.70 -47.24
CA ILE A 8 22.01 16.75 -45.90
C ILE A 8 21.18 15.47 -45.72
N ALA A 9 21.69 14.53 -44.93
CA ALA A 9 20.95 13.35 -44.52
C ALA A 9 19.93 13.75 -43.44
N LEU A 10 18.66 13.80 -43.81
CA LEU A 10 17.56 14.05 -42.89
C LEU A 10 17.26 12.75 -42.12
N TRP A 11 17.78 12.63 -40.90
CA TRP A 11 17.37 11.59 -39.96
C TRP A 11 15.95 11.90 -39.47
N LEU A 12 14.95 11.17 -39.96
CA LEU A 12 13.64 11.11 -39.30
C LEU A 12 13.83 10.38 -37.97
N MET A 13 13.92 11.12 -36.87
CA MET A 13 13.68 10.54 -35.56
C MET A 13 12.20 10.18 -35.48
N ALA A 14 11.89 8.88 -35.51
CA ALA A 14 10.57 8.40 -35.14
C ALA A 14 10.37 8.72 -33.65
N LEU A 15 9.56 9.74 -33.37
CA LEU A 15 9.09 10.00 -32.01
C LEU A 15 8.31 8.74 -31.56
N PRO A 16 8.57 8.19 -30.36
CA PRO A 16 7.73 7.13 -29.83
C PRO A 16 6.32 7.67 -29.71
N ALA A 17 5.38 7.03 -30.40
CA ALA A 17 3.96 7.29 -30.20
C ALA A 17 3.66 7.00 -28.73
N VAL A 18 3.27 8.02 -27.98
CA VAL A 18 2.67 7.83 -26.66
C VAL A 18 1.36 7.10 -26.94
N ALA A 19 1.28 5.83 -26.56
CA ALA A 19 0.03 5.10 -26.61
C ALA A 19 -0.97 5.88 -25.74
N GLU A 20 -2.03 6.39 -26.36
CA GLU A 20 -3.14 6.99 -25.66
C GLU A 20 -3.79 5.88 -24.84
N ASP A 21 -3.71 5.98 -23.50
CA ASP A 21 -4.44 5.09 -22.60
C ASP A 21 -5.92 5.26 -22.96
N PRO A 22 -6.65 4.22 -23.41
CA PRO A 22 -7.99 4.35 -24.00
C PRO A 22 -9.07 4.92 -23.06
N GLY A 23 -8.69 5.46 -21.90
CA GLY A 23 -9.58 6.07 -20.94
C GLY A 23 -10.36 4.97 -20.26
N ARG A 24 -10.00 4.67 -19.02
CA ARG A 24 -10.78 3.72 -18.24
C ARG A 24 -12.22 4.22 -18.10
N VAL A 25 -13.19 3.44 -18.57
CA VAL A 25 -14.61 3.70 -18.34
C VAL A 25 -14.90 3.47 -16.86
N TYR A 26 -15.27 4.53 -16.14
CA TYR A 26 -15.70 4.45 -14.76
C TYR A 26 -17.16 4.00 -14.68
N GLU A 27 -17.42 2.89 -13.99
CA GLU A 27 -18.78 2.40 -13.75
C GLU A 27 -19.22 2.70 -12.31
N ASN A 28 -20.23 3.56 -12.16
CA ASN A 28 -20.86 3.83 -10.86
C ASN A 28 -22.00 2.85 -10.58
N LYS A 29 -21.67 1.57 -10.47
CA LYS A 29 -22.62 0.49 -10.16
C LYS A 29 -22.26 -0.13 -8.82
N LEU A 30 -23.26 -0.48 -8.02
CA LEU A 30 -23.07 -1.19 -6.76
C LEU A 30 -23.98 -2.42 -6.73
N THR A 31 -23.42 -3.57 -6.39
CA THR A 31 -24.15 -4.83 -6.29
C THR A 31 -24.25 -5.23 -4.83
N PRO A 32 -25.45 -5.40 -4.24
CA PRO A 32 -25.58 -5.86 -2.86
C PRO A 32 -24.89 -7.21 -2.66
N LEU A 33 -24.10 -7.33 -1.59
CA LEU A 33 -23.53 -8.59 -1.14
C LEU A 33 -24.55 -9.33 -0.28
N LYS A 34 -24.73 -10.62 -0.57
CA LYS A 34 -25.60 -11.51 0.22
C LYS A 34 -24.76 -12.17 1.31
N ASP A 35 -25.23 -12.09 2.54
CA ASP A 35 -24.62 -12.71 3.73
C ASP A 35 -23.08 -12.61 3.78
N PRO A 36 -22.52 -11.39 3.69
CA PRO A 36 -21.07 -11.22 3.61
C PRO A 36 -20.37 -11.52 4.94
N GLU A 37 -19.29 -12.29 4.89
CA GLU A 37 -18.43 -12.56 6.05
C GLU A 37 -17.84 -11.27 6.65
N PRO A 38 -17.73 -11.14 7.98
CA PRO A 38 -17.24 -9.92 8.62
C PRO A 38 -15.83 -9.52 8.16
N ILE A 39 -15.57 -8.22 8.01
CA ILE A 39 -14.25 -7.72 7.60
C ILE A 39 -13.32 -7.70 8.82
N LEU A 40 -12.03 -8.02 8.62
CA LEU A 40 -11.02 -8.16 9.69
C LEU A 40 -11.36 -9.24 10.73
N ALA A 41 -12.06 -10.30 10.31
CA ALA A 41 -12.46 -11.40 11.19
C ALA A 41 -11.35 -12.42 11.50
N ASP A 42 -10.22 -12.38 10.80
CA ASP A 42 -9.15 -13.39 10.94
C ASP A 42 -8.42 -13.32 12.29
N HIS A 43 -8.44 -12.14 12.92
CA HIS A 43 -7.69 -11.82 14.12
C HIS A 43 -8.55 -11.05 15.16
N PRO A 44 -9.64 -11.65 15.65
CA PRO A 44 -10.59 -11.00 16.56
C PRO A 44 -9.98 -10.58 17.90
N GLU A 45 -8.84 -11.19 18.28
CA GLU A 45 -8.04 -10.83 19.45
C GLU A 45 -7.33 -9.47 19.32
N PHE A 46 -7.20 -8.93 18.11
CA PHE A 46 -6.57 -7.64 17.82
C PHE A 46 -7.54 -6.61 17.26
N PHE A 47 -8.54 -7.04 16.47
CA PHE A 47 -9.50 -6.16 15.82
C PHE A 47 -10.92 -6.64 16.07
N GLN A 48 -11.85 -5.71 16.33
CA GLN A 48 -13.27 -6.04 16.31
C GLN A 48 -13.71 -6.35 14.86
N PRO A 49 -14.26 -7.54 14.57
CA PRO A 49 -14.77 -7.83 13.24
C PRO A 49 -15.86 -6.84 12.84
N ILE A 50 -15.76 -6.32 11.63
CA ILE A 50 -16.66 -5.30 11.11
C ILE A 50 -17.86 -6.00 10.48
N VAL A 51 -19.01 -5.81 11.13
CA VAL A 51 -20.32 -6.25 10.66
C VAL A 51 -21.13 -5.00 10.34
N GLU A 52 -21.75 -4.98 9.17
CA GLU A 52 -22.59 -3.87 8.72
C GLU A 52 -23.85 -4.42 8.07
N VAL A 53 -24.96 -3.70 8.22
CA VAL A 53 -26.28 -4.09 7.72
C VAL A 53 -26.32 -4.12 6.20
N ALA A 54 -25.66 -3.16 5.55
CA ALA A 54 -25.62 -3.03 4.10
C ALA A 54 -24.18 -3.07 3.59
N ARG A 55 -23.90 -4.03 2.70
CA ARG A 55 -22.61 -4.17 2.02
C ARG A 55 -22.81 -4.35 0.53
N TYR A 56 -21.90 -3.76 -0.23
CA TYR A 56 -21.97 -3.72 -1.69
C TYR A 56 -20.62 -4.04 -2.29
N GLU A 57 -20.63 -4.76 -3.41
CA GLU A 57 -19.47 -4.87 -4.29
C GLU A 57 -19.55 -3.81 -5.39
N ALA A 58 -18.47 -3.04 -5.52
CA ALA A 58 -18.22 -2.15 -6.65
C ALA A 58 -17.44 -2.89 -7.76
N PRO A 59 -17.48 -2.41 -9.01
CA PRO A 59 -16.65 -2.92 -10.08
C PRO A 59 -15.17 -2.89 -9.71
N THR A 60 -14.40 -3.82 -10.27
CA THR A 60 -12.95 -3.89 -10.09
C THR A 60 -12.32 -2.55 -10.43
N LEU A 61 -11.49 -2.03 -9.52
CA LEU A 61 -10.64 -0.87 -9.80
C LEU A 61 -9.34 -1.38 -10.41
N VAL A 62 -8.34 -1.86 -9.68
CA VAL A 62 -7.11 -2.31 -10.36
C VAL A 62 -7.27 -3.71 -10.96
N GLN A 63 -6.96 -3.86 -12.25
CA GLN A 63 -6.98 -5.14 -12.98
C GLN A 63 -5.73 -5.21 -13.86
N ASP A 64 -4.66 -5.77 -13.33
CA ASP A 64 -3.42 -5.98 -14.09
C ASP A 64 -3.53 -7.24 -14.97
N GLU A 65 -2.88 -7.24 -16.13
CA GLU A 65 -2.90 -8.37 -17.08
C GLU A 65 -2.32 -9.66 -16.49
N ASN A 66 -1.25 -9.55 -15.69
CA ASN A 66 -0.56 -10.67 -15.04
C ASN A 66 -0.83 -10.74 -13.54
N ALA A 67 -2.04 -10.36 -13.11
CA ALA A 67 -2.37 -10.29 -11.70
C ALA A 67 -2.26 -11.64 -10.98
N ASP A 68 -1.52 -11.67 -9.88
CA ASP A 68 -1.33 -12.82 -9.00
C ASP A 68 -1.60 -12.50 -7.51
N LEU A 69 -2.00 -11.26 -7.21
CA LEU A 69 -2.52 -10.84 -5.91
C LEU A 69 -3.98 -10.40 -6.02
N SER A 70 -4.80 -10.89 -5.09
CA SER A 70 -6.16 -10.41 -4.87
C SER A 70 -6.17 -9.46 -3.67
N VAL A 71 -6.60 -8.23 -3.88
CA VAL A 71 -6.66 -7.18 -2.87
C VAL A 71 -8.06 -6.58 -2.82
N ARG A 72 -8.76 -6.76 -1.71
CA ARG A 72 -10.09 -6.19 -1.50
C ARG A 72 -9.97 -4.91 -0.67
N ALA A 73 -10.17 -3.77 -1.32
CA ALA A 73 -10.29 -2.50 -0.64
C ALA A 73 -11.73 -2.30 -0.18
N TRP A 74 -11.95 -1.52 0.88
CA TRP A 74 -13.29 -1.19 1.33
C TRP A 74 -13.34 0.21 1.92
N ARG A 75 -14.52 0.81 1.88
CA ARG A 75 -14.81 2.08 2.55
C ARG A 75 -16.27 2.14 2.97
N TRP A 76 -16.56 2.87 4.04
CA TRP A 76 -17.93 3.22 4.34
C TRP A 76 -18.40 4.37 3.43
N SER A 77 -19.61 4.27 2.88
CA SER A 77 -20.17 5.24 1.95
C SER A 77 -21.45 5.84 2.50
N TYR A 78 -21.44 7.16 2.72
CA TYR A 78 -22.65 7.90 3.09
C TYR A 78 -23.75 7.70 2.04
N ASN A 79 -23.45 7.83 0.76
CA ASN A 79 -24.47 7.76 -0.29
C ASN A 79 -25.11 6.36 -0.39
N ALA A 80 -24.33 5.31 -0.16
CA ALA A 80 -24.84 3.93 -0.17
C ALA A 80 -25.41 3.49 1.19
N ARG A 81 -25.18 4.27 2.26
CA ARG A 81 -25.53 3.94 3.65
C ARG A 81 -25.02 2.55 4.06
N GLY A 82 -23.77 2.25 3.70
CA GLY A 82 -23.16 0.95 3.94
C GLY A 82 -21.71 0.88 3.49
N ILE A 83 -21.11 -0.30 3.62
CA ILE A 83 -19.74 -0.55 3.18
C ILE A 83 -19.73 -0.90 1.70
N VAL A 84 -18.83 -0.27 0.94
CA VAL A 84 -18.53 -0.62 -0.44
C VAL A 84 -17.18 -1.32 -0.47
N GLU A 85 -17.16 -2.53 -1.01
CA GLU A 85 -15.99 -3.37 -1.22
C GLU A 85 -15.61 -3.36 -2.70
N MET A 86 -14.32 -3.25 -2.98
CA MET A 86 -13.77 -3.14 -4.32
C MET A 86 -12.75 -4.27 -4.48
N PRO A 87 -13.05 -5.32 -5.26
CA PRO A 87 -12.06 -6.32 -5.61
C PRO A 87 -11.02 -5.68 -6.53
N ASN A 88 -9.75 -6.02 -6.33
CA ASN A 88 -8.65 -5.61 -7.19
C ASN A 88 -7.73 -6.80 -7.42
N PHE A 89 -7.19 -6.88 -8.62
CA PHE A 89 -6.27 -7.93 -9.03
C PHE A 89 -5.00 -7.24 -9.55
N ILE A 90 -3.89 -7.42 -8.84
CA ILE A 90 -2.65 -6.69 -9.07
C ILE A 90 -1.48 -7.65 -9.30
N ASP A 91 -0.52 -7.22 -10.12
CA ASP A 91 0.73 -7.93 -10.40
C ASP A 91 1.71 -7.70 -9.25
N ALA A 92 2.00 -8.76 -8.47
CA ALA A 92 2.92 -8.71 -7.34
C ALA A 92 4.29 -8.17 -7.75
N SER A 93 4.81 -8.62 -8.89
CA SER A 93 6.16 -8.26 -9.35
C SER A 93 6.33 -6.77 -9.65
N LYS A 94 5.22 -6.04 -9.77
CA LYS A 94 5.14 -4.58 -9.96
C LYS A 94 4.61 -3.84 -8.73
N THR A 95 4.29 -4.55 -7.66
CA THR A 95 3.70 -4.00 -6.45
C THR A 95 4.75 -3.77 -5.36
N ALA A 96 4.60 -2.68 -4.61
CA ALA A 96 5.33 -2.43 -3.38
C ALA A 96 4.36 -2.43 -2.19
N ILE A 97 4.76 -3.06 -1.09
CA ILE A 97 4.08 -2.94 0.21
C ILE A 97 4.88 -1.96 1.05
N VAL A 98 4.22 -0.91 1.54
CA VAL A 98 4.85 0.11 2.41
C VAL A 98 4.14 0.08 3.76
N VAL A 99 4.85 -0.38 4.79
CA VAL A 99 4.38 -0.33 6.17
C VAL A 99 4.63 1.08 6.70
N VAL A 100 3.57 1.82 6.97
CA VAL A 100 3.70 3.16 7.55
C VAL A 100 3.86 3.03 9.05
N HIS A 101 5.10 3.01 9.52
CA HIS A 101 5.42 2.84 10.94
C HIS A 101 5.37 4.20 11.68
N PRO A 102 4.53 4.35 12.72
CA PRO A 102 4.21 5.64 13.29
C PRO A 102 5.22 6.19 14.31
N TRP A 103 6.50 5.76 14.29
CA TRP A 103 7.71 6.37 14.90
C TRP A 103 8.56 5.36 15.69
N GLY A 104 9.88 5.58 15.68
CA GLY A 104 10.92 4.73 16.28
C GLY A 104 11.07 4.76 17.82
N ILE A 105 10.00 5.09 18.55
CA ILE A 105 10.02 5.24 20.02
C ILE A 105 9.03 4.23 20.59
N ASP A 106 9.42 3.52 21.65
CA ASP A 106 8.62 2.44 22.28
C ASP A 106 8.27 1.28 21.33
N ASP A 107 9.02 1.14 20.23
CA ASP A 107 8.83 0.12 19.20
C ASP A 107 9.93 -0.98 19.25
N ASP A 108 10.49 -1.22 20.43
CA ASP A 108 11.61 -2.14 20.70
C ASP A 108 12.96 -1.77 20.01
N ASN A 109 13.06 -0.60 19.35
CA ASN A 109 14.33 -0.09 18.79
C ASN A 109 15.25 0.62 19.82
N GLY A 110 15.06 0.34 21.12
CA GLY A 110 15.95 0.78 22.20
C GLY A 110 15.64 2.16 22.81
N TRP A 111 14.61 2.85 22.34
CA TRP A 111 14.13 4.10 22.92
C TRP A 111 12.99 3.81 23.89
N ILE A 112 13.22 4.12 25.17
CA ILE A 112 12.23 3.94 26.26
C ILE A 112 11.77 5.32 26.69
N SER A 113 10.49 5.60 26.50
CA SER A 113 9.90 6.85 26.96
C SER A 113 9.57 6.82 28.47
N PRO A 114 9.60 7.97 29.17
CA PRO A 114 9.39 8.02 30.62
C PRO A 114 7.91 7.97 31.03
N GLU A 115 7.51 7.03 31.87
CA GLU A 115 6.15 6.93 32.42
C GLU A 115 5.79 8.14 33.33
N PRO A 116 4.53 8.65 33.30
CA PRO A 116 3.41 8.24 32.46
C PRO A 116 3.32 9.01 31.12
N ALA A 117 4.27 9.89 30.85
CA ALA A 117 4.29 10.77 29.68
C ALA A 117 4.88 10.09 28.43
N GLY A 118 5.29 8.83 28.57
CA GLY A 118 5.95 8.01 27.58
C GLY A 118 4.96 7.08 26.88
N VAL A 119 4.49 7.52 25.72
CA VAL A 119 3.34 6.94 25.04
C VAL A 119 3.38 7.18 23.52
N ALA A 120 4.57 7.29 22.92
CA ALA A 120 4.69 7.81 21.56
C ALA A 120 4.15 6.83 20.51
N PHE A 121 4.46 5.55 20.66
CA PHE A 121 3.79 4.47 19.94
C PHE A 121 2.43 4.19 20.63
N ASN A 122 1.37 3.95 19.85
CA ASN A 122 -0.02 3.66 20.24
C ASN A 122 -0.64 4.39 21.46
N CYS A 123 -0.08 5.51 21.93
CA CYS A 123 -0.59 6.38 22.98
C CYS A 123 -0.66 5.80 24.41
N THR A 124 -0.39 4.52 24.68
CA THR A 124 -0.24 3.99 26.07
C THR A 124 0.67 2.75 26.10
N PRO A 125 1.29 2.41 27.26
CA PRO A 125 2.14 1.22 27.38
C PRO A 125 1.38 -0.07 27.10
N ILE A 126 0.16 -0.18 27.60
CA ILE A 126 -0.74 -1.32 27.37
C ILE A 126 -1.07 -1.47 25.88
N LYS A 127 -1.31 -0.36 25.16
CA LYS A 127 -1.56 -0.39 23.73
C LYS A 127 -0.31 -0.73 22.94
N ASN A 128 0.87 -0.33 23.41
CA ASN A 128 2.15 -0.73 22.81
C ASN A 128 2.38 -2.21 22.91
N GLU A 129 2.19 -2.81 24.09
CA GLU A 129 2.30 -4.25 24.26
C GLU A 129 1.35 -5.01 23.29
N MET A 130 0.11 -4.55 23.16
CA MET A 130 -0.84 -5.13 22.21
C MET A 130 -0.43 -4.92 20.74
N GLY A 131 0.01 -3.73 20.37
CA GLY A 131 0.50 -3.41 19.02
C GLY A 131 1.71 -4.26 18.65
N HIS A 132 2.64 -4.43 19.58
CA HIS A 132 3.81 -5.30 19.43
C HIS A 132 3.45 -6.75 19.21
N ARG A 133 2.51 -7.26 19.99
CA ARG A 133 2.01 -8.63 19.80
C ARG A 133 1.37 -8.79 18.43
N GLN A 134 0.52 -7.84 18.03
CA GLN A 134 -0.13 -7.84 16.71
C GLN A 134 0.89 -7.81 15.56
N GLN A 135 1.94 -7.01 15.68
CA GLN A 135 2.99 -6.94 14.66
C GLN A 135 3.71 -8.29 14.50
N ARG A 136 4.14 -8.91 15.60
CA ARG A 136 4.85 -10.20 15.58
C ARG A 136 3.99 -11.36 15.09
N GLU A 137 2.71 -11.39 15.47
CA GLU A 137 1.82 -12.52 15.20
C GLU A 137 1.09 -12.40 13.86
N VAL A 138 0.85 -11.18 13.37
CA VAL A 138 0.05 -10.93 12.16
C VAL A 138 0.86 -10.27 11.05
N LEU A 139 1.45 -9.11 11.34
CA LEU A 139 2.09 -8.27 10.31
C LEU A 139 3.37 -8.94 9.77
N ASP A 140 4.26 -9.38 10.65
CA ASP A 140 5.54 -9.99 10.26
C ASP A 140 5.34 -11.25 9.41
N PRO A 141 4.50 -12.23 9.78
CA PRO A 141 4.20 -13.38 8.93
C PRO A 141 3.57 -12.99 7.58
N PHE A 142 2.67 -12.00 7.57
CA PHE A 142 2.06 -11.50 6.34
C PHE A 142 3.12 -10.92 5.39
N LEU A 143 3.98 -10.04 5.89
CA LEU A 143 5.04 -9.42 5.10
C LEU A 143 6.05 -10.46 4.61
N ASN A 144 6.49 -11.37 5.49
CA ASN A 144 7.46 -12.41 5.15
C ASN A 144 6.94 -13.37 4.07
N ARG A 145 5.64 -13.69 4.07
CA ARG A 145 5.01 -14.49 3.00
C ARG A 145 5.03 -13.82 1.63
N LEU A 146 5.03 -12.49 1.61
CA LEU A 146 5.02 -11.68 0.38
C LEU A 146 6.44 -11.28 -0.07
N ARG A 147 7.45 -11.39 0.80
CA ARG A 147 8.86 -11.22 0.41
C ARG A 147 9.22 -12.23 -0.68
N GLY A 148 9.84 -11.72 -1.75
CA GLY A 148 10.17 -12.52 -2.93
C GLY A 148 9.02 -12.70 -3.93
N LYS A 149 7.79 -12.28 -3.59
CA LYS A 149 6.66 -12.20 -4.53
C LYS A 149 6.43 -10.77 -4.98
N VAL A 150 6.27 -9.86 -4.01
CA VAL A 150 6.16 -8.43 -4.33
C VAL A 150 7.52 -7.83 -4.66
N LYS A 151 7.54 -6.77 -5.48
CA LYS A 151 8.77 -6.08 -5.87
C LYS A 151 9.53 -5.56 -4.65
N TYR A 152 8.81 -4.91 -3.74
CA TYR A 152 9.39 -4.34 -2.52
C TYR A 152 8.49 -4.51 -1.31
N VAL A 153 9.12 -4.75 -0.16
CA VAL A 153 8.51 -4.61 1.18
C VAL A 153 9.32 -3.57 1.92
N LEU A 154 8.74 -2.39 2.13
CA LEU A 154 9.38 -1.19 2.66
C LEU A 154 8.71 -0.76 3.95
N HIS A 155 9.45 -0.02 4.79
CA HIS A 155 8.90 0.72 5.92
C HIS A 155 9.03 2.21 5.62
N SER A 156 7.96 2.99 5.86
CA SER A 156 8.01 4.43 5.64
C SER A 156 8.99 5.09 6.62
N LEU A 157 9.73 6.08 6.15
CA LEU A 157 10.52 6.95 6.99
C LEU A 157 9.79 8.28 7.20
N PRO A 158 9.64 8.78 8.44
CA PRO A 158 9.23 10.17 8.63
C PRO A 158 10.38 11.11 8.22
N GLY A 159 10.21 11.82 7.11
CA GLY A 159 11.18 12.81 6.62
C GLY A 159 12.33 12.21 5.80
N LYS A 160 13.40 12.98 5.62
CA LYS A 160 14.61 12.54 4.91
C LYS A 160 15.48 11.64 5.80
N GLU A 161 16.33 10.84 5.17
CA GLU A 161 17.38 10.12 5.89
C GLU A 161 18.27 11.12 6.64
N ASP A 162 18.51 10.85 7.93
CA ASP A 162 19.46 11.59 8.76
C ASP A 162 20.34 10.61 9.54
N PRO A 163 21.43 11.07 10.20
CA PRO A 163 22.36 10.18 10.88
C PRO A 163 21.76 9.30 12.00
N ILE A 164 20.60 9.65 12.54
CA ILE A 164 19.88 8.83 13.53
C ILE A 164 19.06 7.78 12.79
N ARG A 165 18.26 8.19 11.81
CA ARG A 165 17.41 7.29 11.03
C ARG A 165 18.20 6.28 10.21
N ALA A 166 19.37 6.65 9.69
CA ALA A 166 20.28 5.74 8.97
C ALA A 166 20.80 4.57 9.85
N LYS A 167 20.76 4.71 11.18
CA LYS A 167 21.13 3.62 12.11
C LYS A 167 20.00 2.63 12.34
N ILE A 168 18.76 3.07 12.15
CA ILE A 168 17.54 2.32 12.52
C ILE A 168 16.90 1.70 11.27
N TYR A 169 16.91 2.42 10.14
CA TYR A 169 16.24 2.04 8.91
C TYR A 169 17.22 1.90 7.74
N ARG A 170 16.99 0.89 6.90
CA ARG A 170 17.57 0.87 5.54
C ARG A 170 16.67 1.73 4.65
N SER A 171 17.07 2.98 4.43
CA SER A 171 16.26 3.93 3.65
C SER A 171 16.63 3.90 2.17
N LEU A 172 15.69 4.32 1.32
CA LEU A 172 15.91 4.61 -0.09
C LEU A 172 15.50 6.06 -0.30
N ASP A 173 16.48 6.96 -0.48
CA ASP A 173 16.21 8.34 -0.90
C ASP A 173 16.01 8.32 -2.41
N LEU A 174 14.77 8.15 -2.85
CA LEU A 174 14.40 8.26 -4.26
C LEU A 174 14.16 9.74 -4.53
N GLU A 175 14.98 10.35 -5.38
CA GLU A 175 14.59 11.61 -6.05
C GLU A 175 13.41 11.27 -6.96
N ILE A 176 12.19 11.51 -6.46
CA ILE A 176 10.93 11.41 -7.22
C ILE A 176 10.59 12.79 -7.78
#